data_AF-A0A3N0ZRR5-F1
#
_entry.id   AF-A0A3N0ZRR5-F1
#
_cell.length_a   1.000
_cell.length_b   1.000
_cell.length_c   1.000
_cell.angle_alpha   90.00
_cell.angle_beta   90.00
_cell.angle_gamma   90.00
#
_symmetry.space_group_name_H-M   'P 1'
#
loop_
_entity.id
_entity.type
_entity.pdbx_description
1 polymer ?
#
loop_
_entity_poly.entity_id
_entity_poly.type
_entity_poly.pdbx_seq_one_letter_code
_entity_poly.pdbx_strand_id
1 'polypeptide(L)'
;MQKLIKSLSGISMIAVFLAMVLLNSGCEGPQGPAGKDGLNGKDGADGNGTCGLCHSENATDVNLKFAQYELSQHNKGIIYEEEAGRVACGGCHSGDGFAEAAALGQDDAKTLATSKINCKACHTIHKNYAMTDFGLRITSGFALRVNKAQIDLGKGNLCAKCHQGRAFTRTTPDTVSPASSGASYSRLGPHYGTPTNVFTMNGPYSIEGASTPLPTTNPHATIANACVTCHMGSDDANPAVGGHSFLMP
;
A
#
# COMPACT_ATOMS: atom_id res chain seq x y z
N MET A 1 2.14 -30.94 61.73
CA MET A 1 1.76 -31.03 60.30
C MET A 1 1.12 -29.73 59.75
N GLN A 2 0.12 -29.11 60.40
CA GLN A 2 -0.53 -27.88 59.88
C GLN A 2 0.40 -26.66 59.68
N LYS A 3 1.42 -26.45 60.52
CA LYS A 3 2.40 -25.34 60.34
C LYS A 3 3.35 -25.55 59.16
N LEU A 4 3.70 -26.80 58.85
CA LEU A 4 4.58 -27.15 57.73
C LEU A 4 3.86 -26.98 56.38
N ILE A 5 2.56 -27.32 56.34
CA ILE A 5 1.71 -27.21 55.14
C ILE A 5 1.41 -25.74 54.79
N LYS A 6 1.21 -24.87 55.79
CA LYS A 6 1.06 -23.41 55.57
C LYS A 6 2.34 -22.74 55.04
N SER A 7 3.51 -23.22 55.47
CA SER A 7 4.81 -22.73 54.99
C SER A 7 5.07 -23.11 53.52
N LEU A 8 4.80 -24.36 53.14
CA LEU A 8 4.94 -24.82 51.75
C LEU A 8 3.96 -24.11 50.79
N SER A 9 2.73 -23.82 51.24
CA SER A 9 1.73 -23.10 50.44
C SER A 9 2.11 -21.63 50.19
N GLY A 10 2.70 -20.94 51.17
CA GLY A 10 3.16 -19.55 51.02
C GLY A 10 4.38 -19.41 50.10
N ILE A 11 5.33 -20.35 50.19
CA ILE A 11 6.53 -20.37 49.34
C ILE A 11 6.15 -20.68 47.89
N SER A 12 5.18 -21.57 47.66
CA SER A 12 4.68 -21.89 46.33
C SER A 12 3.91 -20.71 45.69
N MET A 13 3.14 -19.94 46.47
CA MET A 13 2.47 -18.73 45.97
C MET A 13 3.47 -17.62 45.60
N ILE A 14 4.51 -17.39 46.41
CA ILE A 14 5.53 -16.38 46.14
C ILE A 14 6.35 -16.77 44.90
N ALA A 15 6.70 -18.05 44.75
CA ALA A 15 7.42 -18.53 43.58
C ALA A 15 6.60 -18.39 42.28
N VAL A 16 5.29 -18.62 42.33
CA VAL A 16 4.38 -18.42 41.19
C VAL A 16 4.22 -16.93 40.87
N PHE A 17 4.13 -16.06 41.88
CA PHE A 17 4.06 -14.61 41.68
C PHE A 17 5.36 -14.05 41.09
N LEU A 18 6.52 -14.51 41.57
CA LEU A 18 7.83 -14.12 41.05
C LEU A 18 8.06 -14.62 39.62
N ALA A 19 7.59 -15.83 39.31
CA ALA A 19 7.62 -16.37 37.95
C ALA A 19 6.70 -15.57 37.01
N MET A 20 5.50 -15.15 37.45
CA MET A 20 4.60 -14.29 36.66
C MET A 20 5.15 -12.87 36.43
N VAL A 21 5.91 -12.32 37.38
CA VAL A 21 6.61 -11.03 37.19
C VAL A 21 7.74 -11.20 36.18
N LEU A 22 8.54 -12.27 36.28
CA LEU A 22 9.64 -12.54 35.34
C LEU A 22 9.16 -12.89 33.92
N LEU A 23 7.95 -13.44 33.77
CA LEU A 23 7.34 -13.73 32.46
C LEU A 23 6.72 -12.50 31.79
N ASN A 24 6.34 -11.47 32.55
CA ASN A 24 5.81 -10.20 31.98
C ASN A 24 6.92 -9.20 31.61
N SER A 25 8.12 -9.32 32.18
CA SER A 25 9.26 -8.47 31.84
C SER A 25 9.97 -8.85 30.52
N GLY A 26 9.48 -9.88 29.81
CA GLY A 26 10.10 -10.40 28.59
C GLY A 26 9.61 -9.77 27.28
N CYS A 27 8.65 -8.83 27.32
CA CYS A 27 8.10 -8.22 26.10
C CYS A 27 8.82 -6.92 25.70
N GLU A 28 9.54 -6.29 26.62
CA GLU A 28 10.33 -5.09 26.32
C GLU A 28 11.76 -5.54 26.03
N GLY A 29 12.15 -5.47 24.75
CA GLY A 29 13.54 -5.63 24.37
C GLY A 29 14.44 -4.61 25.09
N PRO A 30 15.76 -4.82 25.14
CA PRO A 30 16.66 -3.88 25.79
C PRO A 30 16.44 -2.47 25.25
N GLN A 31 16.33 -1.49 26.15
CA GLN A 31 16.26 -0.06 25.79
C GLN A 31 17.41 0.25 24.81
N GLY A 32 17.07 0.83 23.67
CA GLY A 32 18.06 1.29 22.71
C GLY A 32 19.07 2.26 23.35
N PRO A 33 20.27 2.40 22.78
CA PRO A 33 21.26 3.35 23.30
C PRO A 33 20.66 4.74 23.42
N ALA A 34 20.95 5.44 24.52
CA ALA A 34 20.52 6.81 24.73
C ALA A 34 20.93 7.69 23.53
N GLY A 35 20.02 8.55 23.09
CA GLY A 35 20.33 9.56 22.07
C GLY A 35 21.52 10.41 22.52
N LYS A 36 22.27 10.98 21.57
CA LYS A 36 23.36 11.92 21.92
C LYS A 36 22.81 13.06 22.77
N ASP A 37 23.49 13.38 23.86
CA ASP A 37 23.20 14.54 24.69
C ASP A 37 23.10 15.79 23.82
N GLY A 38 21.99 16.52 23.93
CA GLY A 38 21.84 17.80 23.24
C GLY A 38 22.80 18.84 23.83
N LEU A 39 23.32 19.73 22.99
CA LEU A 39 24.02 20.92 23.47
C LEU A 39 23.03 21.78 24.27
N ASN A 40 23.35 22.01 25.56
CA ASN A 40 22.62 22.85 26.52
C ASN A 40 21.29 22.31 27.07
N GLY A 41 21.32 21.14 27.74
CA GLY A 41 20.28 20.75 28.71
C GLY A 41 18.88 20.49 28.12
N LYS A 42 18.78 20.34 26.80
CA LYS A 42 17.70 19.59 26.16
C LYS A 42 18.24 18.20 25.88
N ASP A 43 17.72 17.21 26.60
CA ASP A 43 17.91 15.82 26.21
C ASP A 43 17.54 15.68 24.73
N GLY A 44 18.33 14.92 23.97
CA GLY A 44 17.93 14.56 22.61
C GLY A 44 16.54 13.91 22.67
N ALA A 45 15.68 14.19 21.69
CA ALA A 45 14.36 13.57 21.63
C ALA A 45 14.52 12.04 21.71
N ASP A 46 13.88 11.42 22.71
CA ASP A 46 13.96 9.98 22.89
C ASP A 46 13.46 9.29 21.61
N GLY A 47 14.31 8.46 21.00
CA GLY A 47 13.96 7.75 19.77
C GLY A 47 12.71 6.88 19.96
N ASN A 48 12.50 6.39 21.19
CA ASN A 48 11.32 5.63 21.58
C ASN A 48 10.01 6.44 21.48
N GLY A 49 10.04 7.72 21.87
CA GLY A 49 8.87 8.60 21.79
C GLY A 49 8.42 8.90 20.35
N THR A 50 9.37 8.93 19.41
CA THR A 50 9.08 9.19 17.99
C THR A 50 8.54 7.94 17.28
N CYS A 51 9.15 6.78 17.53
CA CYS A 51 8.66 5.50 17.01
C CYS A 51 7.27 5.16 17.56
N GLY A 52 7.04 5.43 18.84
CA GLY A 52 5.77 5.16 19.54
C GLY A 52 4.57 5.94 18.99
N LEU A 53 4.78 7.01 18.21
CA LEU A 53 3.70 7.70 17.49
C LEU A 53 2.96 6.77 16.52
N CYS A 54 3.65 5.76 15.98
CA CYS A 54 3.13 4.82 14.99
C CYS A 54 3.21 3.36 15.43
N HIS A 55 4.20 3.01 16.25
CA HIS A 55 4.49 1.66 16.72
C HIS A 55 4.27 1.53 18.23
N SER A 56 3.06 1.82 18.68
CA SER A 56 2.63 1.58 20.06
C SER A 56 1.17 1.19 20.14
N GLU A 57 0.74 0.66 21.28
CA GLU A 57 -0.67 0.35 21.55
C GLU A 57 -1.54 1.62 21.53
N ASN A 58 -0.94 2.77 21.86
CA ASN A 58 -1.62 4.07 21.88
C ASN A 58 -1.76 4.70 20.49
N ALA A 59 -1.11 4.15 19.45
CA ALA A 59 -1.20 4.61 18.06
C ALA A 59 -2.50 4.13 17.38
N THR A 60 -3.65 4.33 18.03
CA THR A 60 -4.95 3.71 17.68
C THR A 60 -5.39 3.93 16.23
N ASP A 61 -5.26 5.14 15.68
CA ASP A 61 -5.63 5.40 14.27
C ASP A 61 -4.70 4.66 13.29
N VAL A 62 -3.39 4.68 13.54
CA VAL A 62 -2.40 3.97 12.70
C VAL A 62 -2.61 2.45 12.79
N ASN A 63 -2.88 1.94 13.99
CA ASN A 63 -3.19 0.52 14.22
C ASN A 63 -4.46 0.10 13.46
N LEU A 64 -5.49 0.93 13.43
CA LEU A 64 -6.68 0.68 12.62
C LEU A 64 -6.33 0.61 11.12
N LYS A 65 -5.48 1.51 10.61
CA LYS A 65 -5.07 1.48 9.19
C LYS A 65 -4.27 0.22 8.86
N PHE A 66 -3.41 -0.25 9.77
CA PHE A 66 -2.74 -1.53 9.61
C PHE A 66 -3.73 -2.69 9.53
N ALA A 67 -4.70 -2.76 10.46
CA ALA A 67 -5.72 -3.81 10.45
C ALA A 67 -6.57 -3.79 9.15
N GLN A 68 -6.94 -2.61 8.67
CA GLN A 68 -7.63 -2.46 7.38
C GLN A 68 -6.75 -2.92 6.21
N TYR A 69 -5.49 -2.49 6.18
CA TYR A 69 -4.55 -2.84 5.12
C TYR A 69 -4.29 -4.33 5.04
N GLU A 70 -4.25 -5.00 6.19
CA GLU A 70 -4.11 -6.46 6.26
C GLU A 70 -5.23 -7.19 5.53
N LEU A 71 -6.43 -6.61 5.42
CA LEU A 71 -7.55 -7.16 4.66
C LEU A 71 -7.46 -6.89 3.16
N SER A 72 -6.62 -5.95 2.73
CA SER A 72 -6.54 -5.56 1.32
C SER A 72 -5.88 -6.61 0.43
N GLN A 73 -6.28 -6.65 -0.84
CA GLN A 73 -5.62 -7.48 -1.86
C GLN A 73 -4.18 -7.04 -2.16
N HIS A 74 -3.81 -5.79 -1.86
CA HIS A 74 -2.41 -5.35 -1.93
C HIS A 74 -1.51 -6.05 -0.90
N ASN A 75 -2.10 -6.54 0.20
CA ASN A 75 -1.42 -7.33 1.20
C ASN A 75 -1.65 -8.85 1.03
N LYS A 76 -2.83 -9.24 0.52
CA LYS A 76 -3.30 -10.62 0.38
C LYS A 76 -3.42 -11.00 -1.11
N GLY A 77 -2.38 -11.61 -1.66
CA GLY A 77 -2.43 -12.14 -3.03
C GLY A 77 -1.14 -12.83 -3.45
N ILE A 78 -1.25 -13.79 -4.36
CA ILE A 78 -0.11 -14.52 -4.93
C ILE A 78 0.75 -13.64 -5.85
N ILE A 79 0.22 -12.50 -6.29
CA ILE A 79 0.92 -11.60 -7.21
C ILE A 79 2.26 -11.11 -6.65
N TYR A 80 2.35 -10.91 -5.32
CA TYR A 80 3.65 -10.64 -4.73
C TYR A 80 4.60 -11.83 -4.90
N GLU A 81 4.15 -13.05 -4.65
CA GLU A 81 4.98 -14.25 -4.80
C GLU A 81 5.44 -14.47 -6.26
N GLU A 82 4.58 -14.13 -7.23
CA GLU A 82 4.88 -14.26 -8.66
C GLU A 82 5.82 -13.16 -9.18
N GLU A 83 5.67 -11.94 -8.69
CA GLU A 83 6.33 -10.73 -9.22
C GLU A 83 7.46 -10.18 -8.32
N ALA A 84 7.61 -10.66 -7.10
CA ALA A 84 8.68 -10.27 -6.19
C ALA A 84 10.06 -10.46 -6.81
N GLY A 85 10.95 -9.50 -6.59
CA GLY A 85 12.30 -9.50 -7.15
C GLY A 85 12.39 -9.16 -8.64
N ARG A 86 11.26 -9.09 -9.36
CA ARG A 86 11.24 -8.70 -10.78
C ARG A 86 11.15 -7.18 -10.89
N VAL A 87 12.30 -6.53 -11.08
CA VAL A 87 12.39 -5.06 -11.23
C VAL A 87 11.40 -4.50 -12.28
N ALA A 88 11.19 -5.22 -13.38
CA ALA A 88 10.25 -4.84 -14.44
C ALA A 88 8.77 -4.77 -14.00
N CYS A 89 8.44 -5.37 -12.85
CA CYS A 89 7.11 -5.45 -12.26
C CYS A 89 7.03 -4.65 -10.93
N GLY A 90 8.19 -4.36 -10.32
CA GLY A 90 8.31 -3.65 -9.06
C GLY A 90 7.74 -2.22 -9.07
N GLY A 91 7.64 -1.60 -10.25
CA GLY A 91 6.98 -0.30 -10.42
C GLY A 91 5.50 -0.28 -10.02
N CYS A 92 4.82 -1.44 -9.96
CA CYS A 92 3.44 -1.54 -9.48
C CYS A 92 3.26 -2.57 -8.37
N HIS A 93 4.01 -3.68 -8.40
CA HIS A 93 3.82 -4.82 -7.51
C HIS A 93 4.73 -4.82 -6.28
N SER A 94 5.46 -3.74 -6.05
CA SER A 94 6.41 -3.64 -4.96
C SER A 94 6.42 -2.25 -4.32
N GLY A 95 6.45 -2.17 -2.99
CA GLY A 95 6.38 -0.89 -2.29
C GLY A 95 7.66 -0.06 -2.40
N ASP A 96 8.83 -0.69 -2.33
CA ASP A 96 10.13 -0.08 -2.56
C ASP A 96 10.36 0.24 -4.04
N GLY A 97 9.95 -0.64 -4.95
CA GLY A 97 9.98 -0.40 -6.39
C GLY A 97 9.12 0.79 -6.82
N PHE A 98 7.87 0.86 -6.37
CA PHE A 98 7.00 2.00 -6.63
C PHE A 98 7.57 3.30 -6.05
N ALA A 99 8.10 3.25 -4.82
CA ALA A 99 8.72 4.41 -4.19
C ALA A 99 9.94 4.92 -4.98
N GLU A 100 10.77 4.04 -5.52
CA GLU A 100 11.89 4.40 -6.41
C GLU A 100 11.38 5.03 -7.72
N ALA A 101 10.41 4.39 -8.38
CA ALA A 101 9.83 4.89 -9.63
C ALA A 101 9.23 6.30 -9.45
N ALA A 102 8.48 6.50 -8.36
CA ALA A 102 7.91 7.80 -7.99
C ALA A 102 8.99 8.86 -7.75
N ALA A 103 10.06 8.53 -7.04
CA ALA A 103 11.17 9.45 -6.79
C ALA A 103 11.93 9.85 -8.07
N LEU A 104 11.98 8.95 -9.05
CA LEU A 104 12.60 9.20 -10.35
C LEU A 104 11.66 9.88 -11.37
N GLY A 105 10.37 10.02 -11.04
CA GLY A 105 9.37 10.49 -11.99
C GLY A 105 9.14 9.53 -13.17
N GLN A 106 9.29 8.23 -12.93
CA GLN A 106 9.17 7.17 -13.94
C GLN A 106 8.04 6.20 -13.59
N ASP A 107 7.63 5.37 -14.56
CA ASP A 107 6.58 4.36 -14.34
C ASP A 107 7.11 3.00 -13.91
N ASP A 108 8.39 2.71 -14.18
CA ASP A 108 9.03 1.44 -13.82
C ASP A 108 10.17 1.71 -12.83
N ALA A 109 10.37 0.79 -11.89
CA ALA A 109 11.52 0.78 -10.99
C ALA A 109 12.80 0.46 -11.77
N LYS A 110 13.96 0.87 -11.25
CA LYS A 110 15.27 0.60 -11.85
C LYS A 110 16.05 -0.47 -11.11
N THR A 111 15.94 -0.52 -9.80
CA THR A 111 16.76 -1.40 -8.96
C THR A 111 15.99 -2.09 -7.85
N LEU A 112 14.84 -1.54 -7.44
CA LEU A 112 14.09 -2.05 -6.29
C LEU A 112 12.82 -2.81 -6.72
N ALA A 113 12.59 -3.97 -6.10
CA ALA A 113 11.37 -4.77 -6.24
C ALA A 113 11.26 -5.83 -5.13
N THR A 114 11.77 -5.54 -3.94
CA THR A 114 12.02 -6.56 -2.92
C THR A 114 10.88 -6.74 -1.92
N SER A 115 9.97 -5.76 -1.85
CA SER A 115 8.86 -5.78 -0.90
C SER A 115 7.52 -6.06 -1.56
N LYS A 116 6.56 -6.57 -0.79
CA LYS A 116 5.15 -6.47 -1.17
C LYS A 116 4.73 -5.00 -1.23
N ILE A 117 3.62 -4.71 -1.90
CA ILE A 117 2.96 -3.41 -1.73
C ILE A 117 2.71 -3.24 -0.24
N ASN A 118 3.07 -2.07 0.29
CA ASN A 118 2.98 -1.74 1.70
C ASN A 118 2.76 -0.23 1.84
N CYS A 119 2.69 0.26 3.07
CA CYS A 119 2.47 1.68 3.38
C CYS A 119 3.46 2.61 2.66
N LYS A 120 4.71 2.17 2.44
CA LYS A 120 5.74 2.92 1.71
C LYS A 120 5.39 3.13 0.26
N ALA A 121 4.56 2.30 -0.38
CA ALA A 121 4.11 2.54 -1.76
C ALA A 121 3.31 3.85 -1.84
N CYS A 122 2.38 4.05 -0.90
CA CYS A 122 1.46 5.17 -0.92
C CYS A 122 2.01 6.41 -0.22
N HIS A 123 2.69 6.20 0.90
CA HIS A 123 3.12 7.24 1.83
C HIS A 123 4.64 7.37 1.87
N THR A 124 5.12 8.56 2.20
CA THR A 124 6.54 8.88 2.39
C THR A 124 7.07 8.52 3.79
N ILE A 125 6.56 7.44 4.40
CA ILE A 125 6.91 6.98 5.76
C ILE A 125 8.42 6.84 5.97
N HIS A 126 8.85 7.07 7.21
CA HIS A 126 10.24 7.00 7.68
C HIS A 126 11.19 7.99 6.98
N LYS A 127 10.68 9.16 6.61
CA LYS A 127 11.49 10.27 6.07
C LYS A 127 11.88 11.24 7.17
N ASN A 128 10.91 11.70 7.94
CA ASN A 128 11.10 12.62 9.07
C ASN A 128 10.68 12.00 10.41
N TYR A 129 10.11 10.79 10.38
CA TYR A 129 9.60 10.08 11.56
C TYR A 129 8.49 10.88 12.26
N ALA A 130 7.63 11.53 11.48
CA ALA A 130 6.52 12.34 11.98
C ALA A 130 5.23 12.03 11.21
N MET A 131 4.08 12.44 11.74
CA MET A 131 2.77 12.24 11.08
C MET A 131 2.70 12.88 9.68
N THR A 132 3.55 13.87 9.40
CA THR A 132 3.69 14.47 8.06
C THR A 132 4.18 13.48 7.00
N ASP A 133 4.81 12.37 7.40
CA ASP A 133 5.31 11.37 6.47
C ASP A 133 4.19 10.56 5.79
N PHE A 134 2.96 10.63 6.31
CA PHE A 134 1.77 10.04 5.68
C PHE A 134 1.24 10.84 4.47
N GLY A 135 1.96 11.86 3.99
CA GLY A 135 1.68 12.47 2.69
C GLY A 135 1.71 11.46 1.53
N LEU A 136 0.81 11.63 0.56
CA LEU A 136 0.77 10.77 -0.63
C LEU A 136 1.97 11.03 -1.54
N ARG A 137 2.55 9.97 -2.12
CA ARG A 137 3.69 10.10 -3.05
C ARG A 137 3.33 10.78 -4.36
N ILE A 138 2.14 10.50 -4.87
CA ILE A 138 1.67 11.00 -6.16
C ILE A 138 0.44 11.86 -5.90
N THR A 139 0.60 13.16 -6.10
CA THR A 139 -0.47 14.15 -5.94
C THR A 139 -0.75 14.91 -7.23
N SER A 140 0.26 15.07 -8.08
CA SER A 140 0.14 15.79 -9.35
C SER A 140 -0.37 14.88 -10.47
N GLY A 141 -1.07 15.46 -11.44
CA GLY A 141 -1.44 14.79 -12.68
C GLY A 141 -0.24 14.26 -13.47
N PHE A 142 -0.48 13.29 -14.35
CA PHE A 142 0.55 12.61 -15.13
C PHE A 142 0.05 12.10 -16.49
N ALA A 143 0.99 11.73 -17.35
CA ALA A 143 0.72 11.11 -18.66
C ALA A 143 0.46 9.61 -18.53
N LEU A 144 -0.68 9.12 -19.02
CA LEU A 144 -0.95 7.68 -19.09
C LEU A 144 0.08 6.92 -19.94
N ARG A 145 0.39 5.69 -19.57
CA ARG A 145 1.43 4.88 -20.23
C ARG A 145 1.12 4.58 -21.70
N VAL A 146 -0.12 4.18 -22.00
CA VAL A 146 -0.54 3.68 -23.33
C VAL A 146 -0.65 4.80 -24.36
N ASN A 147 -1.32 5.91 -24.05
CA ASN A 147 -1.62 6.96 -25.04
C ASN A 147 -1.05 8.35 -24.69
N LYS A 148 -0.31 8.47 -23.58
CA LYS A 148 0.27 9.73 -23.08
C LYS A 148 -0.74 10.84 -22.78
N ALA A 149 -2.03 10.51 -22.72
CA ALA A 149 -3.05 11.46 -22.31
C ALA A 149 -2.76 11.95 -20.90
N GLN A 150 -2.84 13.27 -20.70
CA GLN A 150 -2.68 13.87 -19.39
C GLN A 150 -3.97 13.68 -18.60
N ILE A 151 -3.83 13.19 -17.37
CA ILE A 151 -4.94 13.06 -16.43
C ILE A 151 -4.58 13.70 -15.10
N ASP A 152 -5.59 14.20 -14.40
CA ASP A 152 -5.49 14.60 -13.00
C ASP A 152 -6.76 14.19 -12.26
N LEU A 153 -6.58 13.27 -11.31
CA LEU A 153 -7.62 12.66 -10.49
C LEU A 153 -7.51 13.08 -9.02
N GLY A 154 -6.77 14.15 -8.73
CA GLY A 154 -6.49 14.59 -7.37
C GLY A 154 -5.80 13.50 -6.55
N LYS A 155 -6.37 13.13 -5.40
CA LYS A 155 -5.81 12.03 -4.57
C LYS A 155 -5.81 10.66 -5.29
N GLY A 156 -6.66 10.48 -6.30
CA GLY A 156 -6.72 9.27 -7.13
C GLY A 156 -5.49 9.08 -8.03
N ASN A 157 -4.65 10.11 -8.22
CA ASN A 157 -3.43 10.03 -9.03
C ASN A 157 -2.48 8.92 -8.55
N LEU A 158 -2.41 8.69 -7.23
CA LEU A 158 -1.64 7.60 -6.64
C LEU A 158 -2.12 6.22 -7.09
N CYS A 159 -3.44 5.98 -7.04
CA CYS A 159 -4.03 4.71 -7.45
C CYS A 159 -3.83 4.51 -8.97
N ALA A 160 -4.02 5.58 -9.73
CA ALA A 160 -3.97 5.57 -11.18
C ALA A 160 -2.58 5.27 -11.74
N LYS A 161 -1.51 5.56 -11.00
CA LYS A 161 -0.15 5.24 -11.43
C LYS A 161 0.10 3.74 -11.61
N CYS A 162 -0.53 2.90 -10.78
CA CYS A 162 -0.49 1.45 -10.92
C CYS A 162 -1.68 0.91 -11.72
N HIS A 163 -2.88 1.41 -11.44
CA HIS A 163 -4.11 1.00 -12.12
C HIS A 163 -4.32 1.75 -13.44
N GLN A 164 -3.29 1.77 -14.27
CA GLN A 164 -3.36 2.15 -15.68
C GLN A 164 -2.86 1.01 -16.57
N GLY A 165 -3.43 0.89 -17.76
CA GLY A 165 -2.98 -0.03 -18.78
C GLY A 165 -1.56 0.32 -19.22
N ARG A 166 -0.78 -0.72 -19.55
CA ARG A 166 0.52 -0.62 -20.21
C ARG A 166 0.37 -1.12 -21.65
N ALA A 167 1.21 -0.62 -22.55
CA ALA A 167 1.24 -1.13 -23.92
C ALA A 167 1.44 -2.66 -23.96
N PHE A 168 0.86 -3.33 -24.96
CA PHE A 168 0.95 -4.77 -25.21
C PHE A 168 2.38 -5.28 -25.19
N THR A 169 3.28 -4.49 -25.76
CA THR A 169 4.72 -4.68 -25.72
C THR A 169 5.36 -3.43 -25.13
N ARG A 170 6.57 -3.54 -24.55
CA ARG A 170 7.28 -2.37 -24.01
C ARG A 170 7.77 -1.41 -25.09
N THR A 171 7.71 -1.79 -26.38
CA THR A 171 8.48 -1.15 -27.46
C THR A 171 7.67 -0.77 -28.70
N THR A 172 6.43 -1.24 -28.86
CA THR A 172 5.61 -0.90 -30.04
C THR A 172 4.20 -0.47 -29.65
N PRO A 173 3.60 0.49 -30.37
CA PRO A 173 2.20 0.83 -30.22
C PRO A 173 1.29 -0.38 -30.43
N ASP A 174 0.15 -0.33 -29.75
CA ASP A 174 -0.84 -1.38 -29.70
C ASP A 174 -1.61 -1.48 -31.03
N THR A 175 -1.19 -2.37 -31.95
CA THR A 175 -1.97 -2.68 -33.16
C THR A 175 -2.80 -3.96 -32.93
N VAL A 176 -4.12 -3.80 -32.85
CA VAL A 176 -5.06 -4.94 -32.82
C VAL A 176 -5.38 -5.32 -34.27
N SER A 177 -5.04 -6.56 -34.66
CA SER A 177 -5.42 -7.14 -35.95
C SER A 177 -6.27 -8.39 -35.73
N PRO A 178 -7.22 -8.71 -36.64
CA PRO A 178 -7.94 -9.98 -36.59
C PRO A 178 -6.97 -11.15 -36.52
N ALA A 179 -7.22 -12.09 -35.60
CA ALA A 179 -6.43 -13.30 -35.52
C ALA A 179 -6.60 -14.10 -36.82
N SER A 180 -5.49 -14.53 -37.43
CA SER A 180 -5.56 -15.51 -38.51
C SER A 180 -6.12 -16.83 -37.98
N SER A 181 -6.85 -17.57 -38.81
CA SER A 181 -7.40 -18.88 -38.43
C SER A 181 -6.30 -19.79 -37.91
N GLY A 182 -6.40 -20.22 -36.64
CA GLY A 182 -5.40 -21.05 -35.97
C GLY A 182 -4.32 -20.30 -35.18
N ALA A 183 -4.36 -18.97 -35.12
CA ALA A 183 -3.46 -18.19 -34.27
C ALA A 183 -3.83 -18.34 -32.78
N SER A 184 -2.89 -18.84 -31.99
CA SER A 184 -2.97 -18.84 -30.53
C SER A 184 -2.25 -17.60 -30.01
N TYR A 185 -2.99 -16.54 -29.70
CA TYR A 185 -2.43 -15.39 -28.98
C TYR A 185 -2.66 -15.57 -27.49
N SER A 186 -1.62 -15.34 -26.69
CA SER A 186 -1.72 -15.46 -25.23
C SER A 186 -2.38 -14.25 -24.57
N ARG A 187 -2.51 -13.09 -25.26
CA ARG A 187 -3.03 -11.84 -24.68
C ARG A 187 -3.69 -10.92 -25.72
N LEU A 188 -4.89 -10.43 -25.41
CA LEU A 188 -5.60 -9.33 -26.08
C LEU A 188 -5.99 -8.28 -25.02
N GLY A 189 -5.87 -7.00 -25.33
CA GLY A 189 -5.90 -5.88 -24.37
C GLY A 189 -4.55 -5.53 -23.68
N PRO A 190 -4.38 -4.25 -23.26
CA PRO A 190 -3.19 -3.76 -22.57
C PRO A 190 -2.85 -4.60 -21.33
N HIS A 191 -1.57 -4.71 -20.98
CA HIS A 191 -1.14 -5.42 -19.77
C HIS A 191 -1.77 -4.75 -18.54
N TYR A 192 -2.29 -5.60 -17.63
CA TYR A 192 -3.28 -5.35 -16.57
C TYR A 192 -3.27 -3.97 -15.90
N GLY A 193 -4.42 -3.61 -15.33
CA GLY A 193 -4.61 -2.35 -14.61
C GLY A 193 -5.40 -1.32 -15.40
N THR A 194 -6.39 -1.68 -16.22
CA THR A 194 -7.17 -0.72 -17.01
C THR A 194 -8.22 0.17 -16.30
N PRO A 195 -8.51 0.09 -14.98
CA PRO A 195 -9.55 0.93 -14.36
C PRO A 195 -9.41 2.44 -14.63
N THR A 196 -8.19 3.00 -14.60
CA THR A 196 -8.00 4.43 -14.91
C THR A 196 -8.33 4.75 -16.35
N ASN A 197 -7.96 3.88 -17.30
CA ASN A 197 -8.25 4.07 -18.71
C ASN A 197 -9.76 4.07 -18.96
N VAL A 198 -10.51 3.19 -18.27
CA VAL A 198 -11.98 3.15 -18.35
C VAL A 198 -12.58 4.38 -17.66
N PHE A 199 -12.09 4.75 -16.47
CA PHE A 199 -12.58 5.89 -15.71
C PHE A 199 -12.41 7.20 -16.48
N THR A 200 -11.27 7.37 -17.15
CA THR A 200 -10.92 8.59 -17.89
C THR A 200 -11.25 8.50 -19.39
N MET A 201 -11.80 7.37 -19.86
CA MET A 201 -12.05 7.08 -21.28
C MET A 201 -10.81 7.18 -22.19
N ASN A 202 -9.64 6.83 -21.67
CA ASN A 202 -8.34 6.86 -22.35
C ASN A 202 -7.77 5.45 -22.59
N GLY A 203 -8.26 4.75 -23.61
CA GLY A 203 -7.87 3.36 -23.86
C GLY A 203 -8.97 2.39 -24.31
N PRO A 204 -10.28 2.74 -24.28
CA PRO A 204 -11.26 1.98 -25.03
C PRO A 204 -10.89 1.98 -26.53
N TYR A 205 -11.00 0.82 -27.17
CA TYR A 205 -10.78 0.66 -28.61
C TYR A 205 -12.06 0.14 -29.27
N SER A 206 -12.34 0.62 -30.47
CA SER A 206 -13.53 0.20 -31.22
C SER A 206 -13.22 -1.11 -31.92
N ILE A 207 -14.15 -2.06 -31.86
CA ILE A 207 -14.08 -3.28 -32.66
C ILE A 207 -14.77 -3.00 -33.99
N GLU A 208 -14.11 -3.31 -35.10
CA GLU A 208 -14.70 -3.17 -36.44
C GLU A 208 -15.98 -4.01 -36.53
N GLY A 209 -17.07 -3.42 -37.03
CA GLY A 209 -18.38 -4.08 -37.08
C GLY A 209 -19.20 -4.03 -35.78
N ALA A 210 -18.70 -3.39 -34.71
CA ALA A 210 -19.50 -3.14 -33.51
C ALA A 210 -20.67 -2.19 -33.82
N SER A 211 -21.88 -2.59 -33.47
CA SER A 211 -23.10 -1.79 -33.66
C SER A 211 -23.26 -0.65 -32.65
N THR A 212 -22.52 -0.71 -31.54
CA THR A 212 -22.59 0.27 -30.45
C THR A 212 -21.36 1.17 -30.49
N PRO A 213 -21.52 2.49 -30.66
CA PRO A 213 -20.42 3.43 -30.55
C PRO A 213 -19.77 3.38 -29.17
N LEU A 214 -18.47 3.61 -29.09
CA LEU A 214 -17.82 3.80 -27.80
C LEU A 214 -18.37 5.06 -27.12
N PRO A 215 -18.63 5.01 -25.81
CA PRO A 215 -18.96 6.21 -25.06
C PRO A 215 -17.82 7.23 -25.18
N THR A 216 -18.14 8.51 -25.26
CA THR A 216 -17.14 9.59 -25.27
C THR A 216 -16.79 10.08 -23.87
N THR A 217 -17.63 9.75 -22.88
CA THR A 217 -17.48 10.17 -21.48
C THR A 217 -17.87 9.04 -20.54
N ASN A 218 -17.21 8.98 -19.38
CA ASN A 218 -17.62 8.12 -18.28
C ASN A 218 -18.49 8.94 -17.29
N PRO A 219 -19.70 8.49 -16.93
CA PRO A 219 -20.55 9.18 -15.95
C PRO A 219 -19.89 9.40 -14.59
N HIS A 220 -18.91 8.56 -14.23
CA HIS A 220 -18.16 8.67 -12.98
C HIS A 220 -16.93 9.59 -13.07
N ALA A 221 -16.58 10.10 -14.26
CA ALA A 221 -15.37 10.92 -14.45
C ALA A 221 -15.39 12.23 -13.65
N THR A 222 -16.57 12.67 -13.19
CA THR A 222 -16.75 13.89 -12.40
C THR A 222 -16.63 13.67 -10.89
N ILE A 223 -16.43 12.43 -10.43
CA ILE A 223 -16.26 12.13 -9.00
C ILE A 223 -14.95 12.73 -8.52
N ALA A 224 -15.03 13.67 -7.57
CA ALA A 224 -13.86 14.26 -6.93
C ALA A 224 -12.97 13.17 -6.31
N ASN A 225 -11.65 13.28 -6.45
CA ASN A 225 -10.66 12.29 -6.00
C ASN A 225 -10.82 10.86 -6.59
N ALA A 226 -11.70 10.68 -7.58
CA ALA A 226 -11.90 9.44 -8.34
C ALA A 226 -11.97 8.19 -7.45
N CYS A 227 -10.97 7.30 -7.57
CA CYS A 227 -10.89 6.00 -6.92
C CYS A 227 -11.06 6.08 -5.39
N VAL A 228 -10.47 7.12 -4.78
CA VAL A 228 -10.44 7.28 -3.31
C VAL A 228 -11.86 7.41 -2.74
N THR A 229 -12.77 8.06 -3.47
CA THR A 229 -14.13 8.34 -2.98
C THR A 229 -14.95 7.08 -2.76
N CYS A 230 -14.82 6.06 -3.61
CA CYS A 230 -15.56 4.80 -3.44
C CYS A 230 -14.72 3.72 -2.73
N HIS A 231 -13.45 3.57 -3.10
CA HIS A 231 -12.61 2.49 -2.57
C HIS A 231 -12.06 2.79 -1.18
N MET A 232 -11.86 4.06 -0.83
CA MET A 232 -11.38 4.47 0.50
C MET A 232 -12.48 5.21 1.28
N GLY A 233 -13.75 4.99 0.93
CA GLY A 233 -14.89 5.45 1.72
C GLY A 233 -14.84 4.90 3.14
N SER A 234 -15.71 5.40 4.02
CA SER A 234 -15.82 4.89 5.39
C SER A 234 -17.20 4.32 5.64
N ASP A 235 -17.26 3.20 6.34
CA ASP A 235 -18.48 2.65 6.92
C ASP A 235 -18.27 2.50 8.44
N ASP A 236 -18.99 3.32 9.22
CA ASP A 236 -18.89 3.33 10.68
C ASP A 236 -19.45 2.04 11.31
N ALA A 237 -20.34 1.33 10.61
CA ALA A 237 -20.88 0.04 11.06
C ALA A 237 -19.94 -1.13 10.71
N ASN A 238 -19.04 -0.95 9.74
CA ASN A 238 -18.09 -1.97 9.32
C ASN A 238 -16.72 -1.37 8.97
N PRO A 239 -15.81 -1.19 9.95
CA PRO A 239 -14.50 -0.58 9.71
C PRO A 239 -13.58 -1.42 8.83
N ALA A 240 -13.95 -2.65 8.47
CA ALA A 240 -13.23 -3.48 7.50
C ALA A 240 -13.49 -3.08 6.04
N VAL A 241 -14.55 -2.32 5.81
CA VAL A 241 -14.96 -1.84 4.48
C VAL A 241 -14.37 -0.45 4.24
N GLY A 242 -13.89 -0.22 3.02
CA GLY A 242 -13.27 1.03 2.61
C GLY A 242 -11.94 1.31 3.30
N GLY A 243 -11.66 2.58 3.59
CA GLY A 243 -10.41 2.99 4.23
C GLY A 243 -9.16 2.41 3.55
N HIS A 244 -8.30 1.73 4.32
CA HIS A 244 -7.10 1.08 3.79
C HIS A 244 -7.31 -0.39 3.39
N SER A 245 -8.53 -0.94 3.47
CA SER A 245 -8.83 -2.25 2.89
C SER A 245 -9.09 -2.16 1.38
N PHE A 246 -9.48 -0.96 0.90
CA PHE A 246 -9.84 -0.64 -0.47
C PHE A 246 -11.08 -1.39 -1.01
N LEU A 247 -11.78 -2.12 -0.12
CA LEU A 247 -13.00 -2.83 -0.42
C LEU A 247 -14.13 -1.81 -0.51
N MET A 248 -14.82 -1.76 -1.64
CA MET A 248 -15.97 -0.85 -1.75
C MET A 248 -17.07 -1.29 -0.76
N PRO A 249 -17.74 -0.34 -0.09
CA PRO A 249 -18.95 -0.62 0.69
C PRO A 249 -20.10 -1.19 -0.13
#